data_AF-A0A4U6LV98-F1
#
_entry.id   AF-A0A4U6LV98-F1
#
_cell.length_a   1.000
_cell.length_b   1.000
_cell.length_c   1.000
_cell.angle_alpha   90.00
_cell.angle_beta   90.00
_cell.angle_gamma   90.00
#
_symmetry.space_group_name_H-M   'P 1'
#
loop_
_entity.id
_entity.type
_entity.pdbx_description
1 polymer ?
#
loop_
_entity_poly.entity_id
_entity_poly.type
_entity_poly.pdbx_seq_one_letter_code
_entity_poly.pdbx_strand_id
1 'polypeptide(L)'
;MRGMYLNQAEQVNEARMKISKTVIATGLLSLLTSTSGVCANTCTGDCGNVHVYGDKNTLINQNPDPDSYYSLVIGEHNNAENSDHMIVTGDFNEFKDVSKFSVVSGGHNTIADAARTSLVGNENNVSGTDTNVFGSQNSLTGDNSAIFGSGSSVAAENAIAIGNNSTNDRDNTLSVGSEGNERQITHVAAGTADTDAVNKKQLDDMSTSDRRYTDDRVTTAENNARQYTDTEISHLSSEMTQYVDNSADGTYKKSADYTRTTVQESSAQNMKYTDAVSAKTLEQANTWTDKRFSESVAWTDTQINNVNNRVDRLDNKIDDNRQRASAGIAGAMAMSTIPQNLSYDFTFGMGVANFDSEQAMSAGGYYKVSPHVVVSLKTSYDTQHNTGIATGMSLGW
;
A
#
# COMPACT_ATOMS: atom_id res chain seq x y z
N MET A 1 28.65 111.03 -76.42
CA MET A 1 29.43 110.35 -75.36
C MET A 1 28.93 108.92 -75.11
N ARG A 2 29.02 108.01 -76.09
CA ARG A 2 28.63 106.59 -75.92
C ARG A 2 29.56 105.59 -76.64
N GLY A 3 30.75 106.04 -77.05
CA GLY A 3 31.72 105.23 -77.80
C GLY A 3 33.04 104.95 -77.09
N MET A 4 33.25 105.45 -75.85
CA MET A 4 34.52 105.30 -75.13
C MET A 4 34.49 104.31 -73.95
N TYR A 5 33.31 103.85 -73.51
CA TYR A 5 33.21 102.95 -72.34
C TYR A 5 33.13 101.45 -72.68
N LEU A 6 32.98 101.08 -73.95
CA LEU A 6 32.91 99.67 -74.37
C LEU A 6 34.30 99.02 -74.56
N ASN A 7 35.34 99.81 -74.84
CA ASN A 7 36.67 99.27 -75.17
C ASN A 7 37.47 98.80 -73.93
N GLN A 8 37.15 99.35 -72.74
CA GLN A 8 37.91 99.05 -71.52
C GLN A 8 37.42 97.78 -70.81
N ALA A 9 36.13 97.44 -70.92
CA ALA A 9 35.58 96.21 -70.35
C ALA A 9 35.98 94.96 -71.15
N GLU A 10 36.10 95.07 -72.47
CA GLU A 10 36.49 93.97 -73.35
C GLU A 10 37.98 93.62 -73.20
N GLN A 11 38.86 94.63 -73.10
CA GLN A 11 40.29 94.41 -72.84
C GLN A 11 40.59 93.80 -71.46
N VAL A 12 39.80 94.13 -70.44
CA VAL A 12 39.97 93.56 -69.09
C VAL A 12 39.55 92.08 -69.05
N ASN A 13 38.54 91.67 -69.82
CA ASN A 13 38.12 90.28 -69.90
C ASN A 13 39.11 89.41 -70.70
N GLU A 14 39.68 89.91 -71.79
CA GLU A 14 40.74 89.18 -72.52
C GLU A 14 42.03 89.02 -71.68
N ALA A 15 42.41 90.05 -70.92
CA ALA A 15 43.56 89.99 -70.03
C ALA A 15 43.36 88.97 -68.89
N ARG A 16 42.17 88.93 -68.28
CA ARG A 16 41.83 87.95 -67.24
C ARG A 16 41.80 86.52 -67.77
N MET A 17 41.36 86.32 -69.01
CA MET A 17 41.32 85.00 -69.65
C MET A 17 42.73 84.49 -70.03
N LYS A 18 43.63 85.37 -70.48
CA LYS A 18 45.05 85.02 -70.73
C LYS A 18 45.79 84.70 -69.44
N ILE A 19 45.58 85.46 -68.37
CA ILE A 19 46.21 85.20 -67.06
C ILE A 19 45.72 83.87 -66.49
N SER A 20 44.42 83.55 -66.61
CA SER A 20 43.87 82.27 -66.15
C SER A 20 44.44 81.06 -66.91
N LYS A 21 44.57 81.13 -68.25
CA LYS A 21 45.18 80.05 -69.05
C LYS A 21 46.67 79.87 -68.77
N THR A 22 47.43 80.94 -68.59
CA THR A 22 48.86 80.86 -68.27
C THR A 22 49.11 80.37 -66.85
N VAL A 23 48.35 80.83 -65.85
CA VAL A 23 48.52 80.37 -64.46
C VAL A 23 48.14 78.89 -64.29
N ILE A 24 47.13 78.40 -65.02
CA ILE A 24 46.77 76.98 -65.03
C ILE A 24 47.84 76.15 -65.75
N ALA A 25 48.37 76.61 -66.90
CA ALA A 25 49.41 75.88 -67.63
C ALA A 25 50.76 75.86 -66.89
N THR A 26 51.13 76.95 -66.21
CA THR A 26 52.41 77.02 -65.47
C THR A 26 52.32 76.34 -64.10
N GLY A 27 51.15 76.39 -63.44
CA GLY A 27 50.93 75.71 -62.16
C GLY A 27 50.78 74.19 -62.29
N LEU A 28 50.20 73.70 -63.40
CA LEU A 28 50.09 72.26 -63.67
C LEU A 28 51.43 71.66 -64.17
N LEU A 29 52.24 72.45 -64.89
CA LEU A 29 53.58 72.04 -65.35
C LEU A 29 54.61 72.02 -64.21
N SER A 30 54.48 72.89 -63.20
CA SER A 30 55.35 72.88 -62.01
C SER A 30 55.06 71.73 -61.02
N LEU A 31 53.94 71.02 -61.18
CA LEU A 31 53.66 69.77 -60.46
C LEU A 31 54.27 68.54 -61.15
N LEU A 32 54.80 68.69 -62.37
CA LEU A 32 55.30 67.60 -63.23
C LEU A 32 56.83 67.58 -63.36
N THR A 33 57.57 68.44 -62.67
CA THR A 33 59.05 68.43 -62.70
C THR A 33 59.65 68.69 -61.32
N SER A 34 59.67 67.67 -60.44
CA SER A 34 60.59 67.65 -59.30
C SER A 34 61.98 67.23 -59.80
N THR A 35 62.83 68.23 -60.06
CA THR A 35 64.26 68.02 -60.34
C THR A 35 65.01 67.81 -59.02
N SER A 36 64.95 66.59 -58.49
CA SER A 36 65.95 66.03 -57.57
C SER A 36 65.70 64.52 -57.39
N GLY A 37 66.35 63.69 -58.23
CA GLY A 37 66.52 62.27 -57.94
C GLY A 37 65.42 61.29 -58.39
N VAL A 38 64.55 61.66 -59.34
CA VAL A 38 63.55 60.74 -59.90
C VAL A 38 64.24 59.59 -60.63
N CYS A 39 64.31 58.42 -59.99
CA CYS A 39 64.65 57.20 -60.70
C CYS A 39 63.42 56.79 -61.54
N ALA A 40 63.63 56.63 -62.84
CA ALA A 40 62.55 56.45 -63.82
C ALA A 40 61.66 55.24 -63.51
N ASN A 41 60.36 55.40 -63.75
CA ASN A 41 59.42 54.27 -63.84
C ASN A 41 59.77 53.44 -65.09
N THR A 42 59.66 52.13 -64.97
CA THR A 42 59.89 51.18 -66.06
C THR A 42 58.56 50.55 -66.44
N CYS A 43 58.14 50.70 -67.70
CA CYS A 43 56.99 49.97 -68.24
C CYS A 43 57.45 49.14 -69.44
N THR A 44 57.22 47.82 -69.39
CA THR A 44 57.60 46.87 -70.44
C THR A 44 56.35 46.24 -71.04
N GLY A 45 56.23 46.20 -72.38
CA GLY A 45 55.03 45.74 -73.09
C GLY A 45 54.24 46.90 -73.69
N ASP A 46 52.96 46.68 -74.01
CA ASP A 46 52.07 47.77 -74.46
C ASP A 46 51.61 48.58 -73.25
N CYS A 47 51.99 49.85 -73.16
CA CYS A 47 51.71 50.69 -71.99
C CYS A 47 50.72 51.83 -72.30
N GLY A 48 50.01 51.79 -73.44
CA GLY A 48 49.18 52.89 -73.94
C GLY A 48 48.16 53.45 -72.94
N ASN A 49 47.53 52.60 -72.14
CA ASN A 49 46.48 52.95 -71.17
C ASN A 49 46.91 52.75 -69.69
N VAL A 50 48.22 52.76 -69.40
CA VAL A 50 48.78 52.66 -68.04
C VAL A 50 49.26 54.04 -67.57
N HIS A 51 48.71 54.52 -66.46
CA HIS A 51 49.05 55.80 -65.86
C HIS A 51 49.90 55.55 -64.60
N VAL A 52 51.13 56.06 -64.59
CA VAL A 52 52.07 55.88 -63.47
C VAL A 52 52.52 57.23 -62.94
N TYR A 53 52.33 57.46 -61.65
CA TYR A 53 52.75 58.68 -60.94
C TYR A 53 53.64 58.31 -59.76
N GLY A 54 54.79 58.99 -59.61
CA GLY A 54 55.82 58.70 -58.59
C GLY A 54 57.06 58.02 -59.19
N ASP A 55 57.89 57.40 -58.34
CA ASP A 55 59.27 57.01 -58.69
C ASP A 55 59.50 55.49 -58.62
N LYS A 56 60.35 54.94 -59.50
CA LYS A 56 60.82 53.53 -59.49
C LYS A 56 59.73 52.45 -59.55
N ASN A 57 58.56 52.76 -60.09
CA ASN A 57 57.55 51.74 -60.33
C ASN A 57 57.95 50.89 -61.55
N THR A 58 57.80 49.58 -61.46
CA THR A 58 58.05 48.63 -62.55
C THR A 58 56.75 47.95 -62.92
N LEU A 59 56.31 48.11 -64.16
CA LEU A 59 55.09 47.50 -64.67
C LEU A 59 55.40 46.70 -65.92
N ILE A 60 54.95 45.46 -65.97
CA ILE A 60 55.01 44.61 -67.15
C ILE A 60 53.57 44.40 -67.58
N ASN A 61 53.24 44.83 -68.80
CA ASN A 61 51.97 44.52 -69.41
C ASN A 61 52.14 43.32 -70.34
N GLN A 62 51.37 42.27 -70.07
CA GLN A 62 51.32 41.05 -70.87
C GLN A 62 50.01 40.94 -71.68
N ASN A 63 49.10 41.91 -71.59
CA ASN A 63 47.86 41.95 -72.36
C ASN A 63 48.15 42.45 -73.79
N PRO A 64 47.91 41.62 -74.84
CA PRO A 64 48.19 41.99 -76.22
C PRO A 64 47.16 42.96 -76.84
N ASP A 65 46.07 43.29 -76.14
CA ASP A 65 45.02 44.19 -76.65
C ASP A 65 45.14 45.62 -76.04
N PRO A 66 45.70 46.61 -76.77
CA PRO A 66 45.94 47.97 -76.29
C PRO A 66 44.71 48.69 -75.73
N ASP A 67 43.53 48.40 -76.29
CA ASP A 67 42.31 49.17 -76.00
C ASP A 67 41.49 48.60 -74.84
N SER A 68 41.92 47.45 -74.29
CA SER A 68 41.16 46.66 -73.33
C SER A 68 41.83 46.55 -71.95
N TYR A 69 42.69 47.49 -71.53
CA TYR A 69 43.20 47.55 -70.15
C TYR A 69 43.39 48.99 -69.67
N TYR A 70 43.08 49.27 -68.39
CA TYR A 70 43.33 50.56 -67.75
C TYR A 70 43.93 50.36 -66.37
N SER A 71 45.16 50.82 -66.17
CA SER A 71 45.84 50.69 -64.88
C SER A 71 46.33 52.04 -64.38
N LEU A 72 46.18 52.29 -63.09
CA LEU A 72 46.63 53.49 -62.41
C LEU A 72 47.54 53.10 -61.25
N VAL A 73 48.78 53.56 -61.28
CA VAL A 73 49.76 53.31 -60.21
C VAL A 73 50.23 54.66 -59.69
N ILE A 74 50.07 54.88 -58.39
CA ILE A 74 50.46 56.13 -57.71
C ILE A 74 51.32 55.79 -56.49
N GLY A 75 52.57 56.24 -56.49
CA GLY A 75 53.51 56.06 -55.37
C GLY A 75 54.87 55.56 -55.85
N GLU A 76 55.58 54.83 -54.99
CA GLU A 76 57.00 54.50 -55.25
C GLU A 76 57.30 53.00 -55.17
N HIS A 77 58.23 52.51 -55.99
CA HIS A 77 58.72 51.12 -55.95
C HIS A 77 57.65 50.03 -56.07
N ASN A 78 56.50 50.31 -56.68
CA ASN A 78 55.52 49.26 -56.96
C ASN A 78 55.98 48.41 -58.15
N ASN A 79 56.01 47.10 -57.99
CA ASN A 79 56.39 46.14 -59.03
C ASN A 79 55.18 45.30 -59.42
N ALA A 80 54.77 45.30 -60.68
CA ALA A 80 53.72 44.42 -61.16
C ALA A 80 54.07 43.73 -62.46
N GLU A 81 54.19 42.41 -62.41
CA GLU A 81 54.57 41.56 -63.56
C GLU A 81 53.42 41.37 -64.57
N ASN A 82 52.19 41.74 -64.19
CA ASN A 82 51.00 41.68 -65.03
C ASN A 82 50.02 42.81 -64.70
N SER A 83 50.17 43.94 -65.39
CA SER A 83 49.50 45.19 -65.03
C SER A 83 48.09 45.37 -65.61
N ASP A 84 47.28 44.32 -65.65
CA ASP A 84 45.95 44.32 -66.28
C ASP A 84 44.85 44.81 -65.30
N HIS A 85 44.23 45.95 -65.60
CA HIS A 85 43.14 46.56 -64.83
C HIS A 85 43.40 46.75 -63.32
N MET A 86 44.54 47.34 -62.95
CA MET A 86 44.88 47.52 -61.55
C MET A 86 44.84 48.98 -61.11
N ILE A 87 44.44 49.22 -59.88
CA ILE A 87 44.61 50.52 -59.21
C ILE A 87 45.51 50.29 -58.01
N VAL A 88 46.71 50.85 -58.02
CA VAL A 88 47.70 50.68 -56.96
C VAL A 88 48.07 52.05 -56.41
N THR A 89 47.93 52.24 -55.10
CA THR A 89 48.36 53.45 -54.42
C THR A 89 49.21 53.12 -53.21
N GLY A 90 50.36 53.77 -53.05
CA GLY A 90 51.31 53.54 -51.96
C GLY A 90 52.64 53.00 -52.47
N ASP A 91 53.38 52.28 -51.64
CA ASP A 91 54.79 51.99 -51.88
C ASP A 91 55.19 50.52 -51.72
N PHE A 92 56.15 50.06 -52.51
CA PHE A 92 56.71 48.71 -52.40
C PHE A 92 55.68 47.56 -52.51
N ASN A 93 54.59 47.74 -53.26
CA ASN A 93 53.66 46.64 -53.52
C ASN A 93 54.20 45.76 -54.66
N GLU A 94 54.09 44.45 -54.50
CA GLU A 94 54.61 43.45 -55.43
C GLU A 94 53.46 42.57 -55.97
N PHE A 95 53.26 42.58 -57.30
CA PHE A 95 52.26 41.77 -57.99
C PHE A 95 52.95 40.77 -58.90
N LYS A 96 52.71 39.48 -58.69
CA LYS A 96 53.30 38.36 -59.44
C LYS A 96 52.22 37.57 -60.17
N ASP A 97 52.56 37.04 -61.35
CA ASP A 97 51.71 36.14 -62.14
C ASP A 97 50.31 36.71 -62.51
N VAL A 98 49.22 36.10 -62.06
CA VAL A 98 47.83 36.37 -62.52
C VAL A 98 47.11 37.44 -61.69
N SER A 99 47.83 38.43 -61.16
CA SER A 99 47.30 39.41 -60.18
C SER A 99 46.49 40.58 -60.78
N LYS A 100 45.62 40.28 -61.74
CA LYS A 100 44.81 41.22 -62.52
C LYS A 100 43.59 41.74 -61.76
N PHE A 101 43.00 42.85 -62.22
CA PHE A 101 41.74 43.40 -61.70
C PHE A 101 41.76 43.76 -60.21
N SER A 102 42.93 44.13 -59.68
CA SER A 102 43.13 44.34 -58.25
C SER A 102 43.21 45.83 -57.88
N VAL A 103 42.65 46.17 -56.72
CA VAL A 103 42.73 47.51 -56.12
C VAL A 103 43.51 47.39 -54.82
N VAL A 104 44.66 48.02 -54.74
CA VAL A 104 45.59 47.92 -53.61
C VAL A 104 45.97 49.30 -53.12
N SER A 105 45.75 49.55 -51.84
CA SER A 105 46.13 50.79 -51.17
C SER A 105 46.95 50.51 -49.91
N GLY A 106 48.16 51.03 -49.87
CA GLY A 106 49.10 50.85 -48.75
C GLY A 106 50.45 50.40 -49.26
N GLY A 107 51.27 49.82 -48.38
CA GLY A 107 52.66 49.51 -48.72
C GLY A 107 53.14 48.12 -48.33
N HIS A 108 54.19 47.67 -49.02
CA HIS A 108 54.84 46.37 -48.77
C HIS A 108 53.89 45.16 -48.89
N ASN A 109 52.86 45.23 -49.73
CA ASN A 109 51.97 44.10 -49.94
C ASN A 109 52.49 43.20 -51.06
N THR A 110 52.32 41.89 -50.91
CA THR A 110 52.62 40.88 -51.93
C THR A 110 51.32 40.24 -52.40
N ILE A 111 51.04 40.33 -53.70
CA ILE A 111 49.85 39.78 -54.36
C ILE A 111 50.33 38.83 -55.47
N ALA A 112 50.31 37.53 -55.20
CA ALA A 112 50.88 36.52 -56.09
C ALA A 112 49.82 35.48 -56.48
N ASP A 113 49.59 35.31 -57.79
CA ASP A 113 48.54 34.41 -58.31
C ASP A 113 47.12 34.76 -57.83
N ALA A 114 46.87 36.05 -57.53
CA ALA A 114 45.65 36.53 -56.89
C ALA A 114 44.95 37.61 -57.72
N ALA A 115 44.02 37.20 -58.57
CA ALA A 115 43.16 38.11 -59.32
C ALA A 115 42.01 38.66 -58.46
N ARG A 116 41.52 39.86 -58.80
CA ARG A 116 40.34 40.50 -58.18
C ARG A 116 40.50 40.71 -56.68
N THR A 117 41.66 41.21 -56.26
CA THR A 117 41.97 41.51 -54.87
C THR A 117 41.61 42.96 -54.53
N SER A 118 40.86 43.17 -53.45
CA SER A 118 40.67 44.49 -52.82
C SER A 118 41.44 44.53 -51.51
N LEU A 119 42.51 45.33 -51.47
CA LEU A 119 43.43 45.37 -50.33
C LEU A 119 43.62 46.80 -49.83
N VAL A 120 43.49 46.97 -48.52
CA VAL A 120 43.86 48.21 -47.82
C VAL A 120 44.69 47.89 -46.58
N GLY A 121 45.94 48.37 -46.57
CA GLY A 121 46.86 48.23 -45.45
C GLY A 121 48.26 47.80 -45.89
N ASN A 122 49.06 47.29 -44.96
CA ASN A 122 50.49 47.11 -45.19
C ASN A 122 50.97 45.68 -44.88
N GLU A 123 52.03 45.25 -45.54
CA GLU A 123 52.71 43.97 -45.22
C GLU A 123 51.80 42.75 -45.36
N ASN A 124 50.78 42.80 -46.22
CA ASN A 124 49.89 41.66 -46.44
C ASN A 124 50.44 40.74 -47.54
N ASN A 125 50.23 39.44 -47.39
CA ASN A 125 50.56 38.42 -48.37
C ASN A 125 49.27 37.73 -48.84
N VAL A 126 48.92 37.95 -50.12
CA VAL A 126 47.66 37.47 -50.71
C VAL A 126 47.95 36.60 -51.92
N SER A 127 47.46 35.36 -51.88
CA SER A 127 47.49 34.44 -53.02
C SER A 127 46.14 33.82 -53.37
N GLY A 128 45.07 34.20 -52.66
CA GLY A 128 43.71 33.83 -53.03
C GLY A 128 43.12 34.81 -54.05
N THR A 129 42.28 34.30 -54.93
CA THR A 129 41.48 35.07 -55.90
C THR A 129 40.16 35.53 -55.28
N ASP A 130 39.60 36.64 -55.78
CA ASP A 130 38.33 37.22 -55.29
C ASP A 130 38.35 37.58 -53.79
N THR A 131 39.37 38.34 -53.37
CA THR A 131 39.65 38.55 -51.95
C THR A 131 39.44 39.98 -51.47
N ASN A 132 39.12 40.13 -50.18
CA ASN A 132 39.01 41.42 -49.50
C ASN A 132 39.90 41.43 -48.26
N VAL A 133 40.90 42.31 -48.21
CA VAL A 133 41.87 42.36 -47.11
C VAL A 133 41.96 43.78 -46.55
N PHE A 134 41.64 43.93 -45.28
CA PHE A 134 41.71 45.19 -44.55
C PHE A 134 42.52 45.04 -43.28
N GLY A 135 43.66 45.73 -43.21
CA GLY A 135 44.59 45.71 -42.09
C GLY A 135 46.00 45.35 -42.52
N SER A 136 46.86 44.98 -41.57
CA SER A 136 48.28 44.75 -41.84
C SER A 136 48.75 43.36 -41.46
N GLN A 137 49.84 42.89 -42.09
CA GLN A 137 50.49 41.61 -41.74
C GLN A 137 49.57 40.40 -41.88
N ASN A 138 48.60 40.46 -42.80
CA ASN A 138 47.69 39.34 -43.02
C ASN A 138 48.24 38.37 -44.06
N SER A 139 47.88 37.09 -43.92
CA SER A 139 48.14 36.04 -44.90
C SER A 139 46.82 35.47 -45.40
N LEU A 140 46.49 35.66 -46.68
CA LEU A 140 45.24 35.17 -47.27
C LEU A 140 45.54 34.33 -48.50
N THR A 141 45.36 33.02 -48.40
CA THR A 141 45.62 32.08 -49.51
C THR A 141 44.36 31.41 -50.05
N GLY A 142 43.25 31.46 -49.32
CA GLY A 142 41.98 30.89 -49.77
C GLY A 142 41.22 31.79 -50.75
N ASP A 143 40.61 31.20 -51.76
CA ASP A 143 39.77 31.90 -52.73
C ASP A 143 38.46 32.38 -52.11
N ASN A 144 37.88 33.44 -52.68
CA ASN A 144 36.58 34.01 -52.25
C ASN A 144 36.52 34.42 -50.77
N SER A 145 37.66 34.77 -50.19
CA SER A 145 37.81 34.95 -48.74
C SER A 145 38.08 36.40 -48.35
N ALA A 146 37.88 36.71 -47.07
CA ALA A 146 38.07 38.06 -46.54
C ALA A 146 38.74 38.09 -45.17
N ILE A 147 39.55 39.12 -44.96
CA ILE A 147 40.18 39.44 -43.67
C ILE A 147 39.86 40.88 -43.28
N PHE A 148 39.35 41.05 -42.07
CA PHE A 148 39.12 42.34 -41.43
C PHE A 148 39.86 42.40 -40.09
N GLY A 149 41.10 42.83 -40.10
CA GLY A 149 41.99 42.86 -38.94
C GLY A 149 43.46 42.83 -39.34
N SER A 150 44.35 42.81 -38.35
CA SER A 150 45.81 42.69 -38.59
C SER A 150 46.37 41.38 -38.03
N GLY A 151 47.45 40.88 -38.62
CA GLY A 151 48.12 39.64 -38.17
C GLY A 151 47.29 38.38 -38.35
N SER A 152 46.26 38.41 -39.20
CA SER A 152 45.30 37.32 -39.37
C SER A 152 45.68 36.40 -40.53
N SER A 153 45.24 35.15 -40.46
CA SER A 153 45.54 34.14 -41.49
C SER A 153 44.28 33.42 -41.95
N VAL A 154 44.00 33.42 -43.25
CA VAL A 154 42.89 32.69 -43.85
C VAL A 154 43.41 31.81 -44.97
N ALA A 155 43.44 30.51 -44.70
CA ALA A 155 43.87 29.50 -45.65
C ALA A 155 42.71 28.82 -46.39
N ALA A 156 41.50 28.93 -45.83
CA ALA A 156 40.30 28.25 -46.32
C ALA A 156 39.54 29.06 -47.38
N GLU A 157 38.81 28.37 -48.24
CA GLU A 157 38.00 28.96 -49.31
C GLU A 157 36.64 29.46 -48.79
N ASN A 158 36.11 30.52 -49.40
CA ASN A 158 34.84 31.14 -49.01
C ASN A 158 34.76 31.40 -47.49
N ALA A 159 35.84 31.94 -46.92
CA ALA A 159 36.04 32.06 -45.49
C ALA A 159 36.31 33.51 -45.07
N ILE A 160 35.87 33.87 -43.87
CA ILE A 160 36.03 35.23 -43.33
C ILE A 160 36.74 35.14 -41.98
N ALA A 161 37.73 36.00 -41.76
CA ALA A 161 38.32 36.23 -40.43
C ALA A 161 38.11 37.69 -39.99
N ILE A 162 37.55 37.89 -38.79
CA ILE A 162 37.26 39.20 -38.22
C ILE A 162 37.97 39.39 -36.88
N GLY A 163 38.76 40.46 -36.78
CA GLY A 163 39.54 40.86 -35.62
C GLY A 163 41.01 40.47 -35.73
N ASN A 164 41.88 41.15 -34.98
CA ASN A 164 43.33 40.96 -35.07
C ASN A 164 43.76 39.54 -34.65
N ASN A 165 44.79 38.98 -35.29
CA ASN A 165 45.32 37.65 -35.00
C ASN A 165 44.26 36.54 -35.09
N SER A 166 43.27 36.69 -35.96
CA SER A 166 42.26 35.66 -36.20
C SER A 166 42.75 34.66 -37.23
N THR A 167 42.35 33.40 -37.08
CA THR A 167 42.72 32.32 -38.00
C THR A 167 41.46 31.66 -38.53
N ASN A 168 41.43 31.35 -39.83
CA ASN A 168 40.37 30.55 -40.43
C ASN A 168 40.95 29.51 -41.40
N ASP A 169 40.77 28.25 -41.03
CA ASP A 169 41.27 27.05 -41.71
C ASP A 169 40.14 26.11 -42.16
N ARG A 170 38.88 26.58 -42.16
CA ARG A 170 37.71 25.82 -42.57
C ARG A 170 36.87 26.55 -43.61
N ASP A 171 36.63 25.89 -44.74
CA ASP A 171 35.88 26.49 -45.84
C ASP A 171 34.45 26.84 -45.41
N ASN A 172 33.88 27.89 -46.00
CA ASN A 172 32.49 28.33 -45.74
C ASN A 172 32.23 28.72 -44.27
N THR A 173 33.21 29.32 -43.59
CA THR A 173 33.05 29.73 -42.19
C THR A 173 33.45 31.18 -41.93
N LEU A 174 32.91 31.72 -40.84
CA LEU A 174 33.33 32.99 -40.26
C LEU A 174 34.04 32.72 -38.93
N SER A 175 35.31 33.11 -38.85
CA SER A 175 36.10 33.08 -37.63
C SER A 175 36.16 34.47 -37.01
N VAL A 176 35.93 34.54 -35.70
CA VAL A 176 36.01 35.78 -34.90
C VAL A 176 37.24 35.79 -33.99
N GLY A 177 38.18 34.86 -34.16
CA GLY A 177 39.35 34.70 -33.30
C GLY A 177 40.30 33.62 -33.78
N SER A 178 41.08 33.06 -32.86
CA SER A 178 41.97 31.93 -33.08
C SER A 178 41.96 31.03 -31.84
N GLU A 179 42.55 29.83 -31.94
CA GLU A 179 42.65 28.92 -30.80
C GLU A 179 43.28 29.61 -29.59
N GLY A 180 42.58 29.60 -28.45
CA GLY A 180 43.01 30.26 -27.21
C GLY A 180 42.85 31.78 -27.20
N ASN A 181 42.35 32.39 -28.28
CA ASN A 181 42.03 33.81 -28.42
C ASN A 181 40.62 34.00 -28.99
N GLU A 182 39.66 33.23 -28.49
CA GLU A 182 38.26 33.30 -28.90
C GLU A 182 37.63 34.63 -28.46
N ARG A 183 36.70 35.14 -29.28
CA ARG A 183 35.94 36.35 -28.96
C ARG A 183 34.48 36.03 -28.69
N GLN A 184 33.90 36.78 -27.78
CA GLN A 184 32.45 36.78 -27.58
C GLN A 184 31.78 37.65 -28.66
N ILE A 185 30.68 37.15 -29.20
CA ILE A 185 29.75 37.93 -30.02
C ILE A 185 28.65 38.43 -29.09
N THR A 186 28.64 39.73 -28.81
CA THR A 186 27.70 40.35 -27.87
C THR A 186 26.55 41.04 -28.61
N HIS A 187 25.46 41.35 -27.88
CA HIS A 187 24.24 41.95 -28.44
C HIS A 187 23.51 41.10 -29.49
N VAL A 188 23.60 39.78 -29.35
CA VAL A 188 22.85 38.82 -30.18
C VAL A 188 21.41 38.70 -29.67
N ALA A 189 20.45 39.14 -30.49
CA ALA A 189 19.03 38.95 -30.23
C ALA A 189 18.67 37.45 -30.20
N ALA A 190 17.50 37.10 -29.64
CA ALA A 190 17.08 35.71 -29.62
C ALA A 190 16.81 35.20 -31.04
N GLY A 191 17.39 34.07 -31.40
CA GLY A 191 17.16 33.41 -32.69
C GLY A 191 15.71 32.93 -32.82
N THR A 192 15.18 33.00 -34.03
CA THR A 192 13.79 32.66 -34.36
C THR A 192 13.67 31.66 -35.51
N ALA A 193 14.64 31.61 -36.41
CA ALA A 193 14.74 30.63 -37.49
C ALA A 193 15.77 29.54 -37.18
N ASP A 194 15.70 28.43 -37.90
CA ASP A 194 16.54 27.23 -37.66
C ASP A 194 18.05 27.51 -37.76
N THR A 195 18.45 28.53 -38.53
CA THR A 195 19.86 28.91 -38.75
C THR A 195 20.28 30.16 -37.99
N ASP A 196 19.47 30.65 -37.05
CA ASP A 196 19.83 31.79 -36.22
C ASP A 196 20.78 31.38 -35.09
N ALA A 197 21.69 32.28 -34.70
CA ALA A 197 22.50 32.07 -33.51
C ALA A 197 21.65 32.08 -32.24
N VAL A 198 21.93 31.15 -31.32
CA VAL A 198 21.28 31.08 -30.00
C VAL A 198 22.07 31.91 -29.00
N ASN A 199 21.40 32.83 -28.31
CA ASN A 199 22.04 33.60 -27.25
C ASN A 199 21.99 32.88 -25.89
N LYS A 200 22.79 33.35 -24.92
CA LYS A 200 22.88 32.74 -23.59
C LYS A 200 21.52 32.65 -22.87
N LYS A 201 20.64 33.64 -23.05
CA LYS A 201 19.33 33.65 -22.40
C LYS A 201 18.47 32.47 -22.88
N GLN A 202 18.42 32.22 -24.19
CA GLN A 202 17.67 31.09 -24.75
C GLN A 202 18.17 29.74 -24.18
N LEU A 203 19.50 29.59 -24.04
CA LEU A 203 20.10 28.39 -23.44
C LEU A 203 19.75 28.25 -21.94
N ASP A 204 19.85 29.34 -21.18
CA ASP A 204 19.51 29.34 -19.74
C ASP A 204 18.01 29.05 -19.51
N ASP A 205 17.13 29.58 -20.35
CA ASP A 205 15.68 29.33 -20.31
C ASP A 205 15.36 27.85 -20.60
N MET A 206 16.03 27.25 -21.59
CA MET A 206 15.93 25.81 -21.87
C MET A 206 16.41 24.97 -20.68
N SER A 207 17.59 25.28 -20.15
CA SER A 207 18.16 24.59 -18.99
C SER A 207 17.28 24.71 -17.74
N THR A 208 16.58 25.83 -17.57
CA THR A 208 15.60 26.01 -16.49
C THR A 208 14.36 25.14 -16.69
N SER A 209 13.89 25.02 -17.94
CA SER A 209 12.75 24.18 -18.29
C SER A 209 13.06 22.69 -18.06
N ASP A 210 14.26 22.23 -18.43
CA ASP A 210 14.72 20.85 -18.19
C ASP A 210 14.83 20.50 -16.70
N ARG A 211 15.34 21.44 -15.89
CA ARG A 211 15.39 21.27 -14.42
C ARG A 211 13.99 21.12 -13.84
N ARG A 212 13.06 22.01 -14.21
CA ARG A 212 11.65 21.93 -13.76
C ARG A 212 11.01 20.60 -14.13
N TYR A 213 11.20 20.14 -15.37
CA TYR A 213 10.70 18.84 -15.80
C TYR A 213 11.22 17.69 -14.92
N THR A 214 12.52 17.73 -14.58
CA THR A 214 13.13 16.72 -13.72
C THR A 214 12.60 16.79 -12.28
N ASP A 215 12.47 17.98 -11.71
CA ASP A 215 11.96 18.19 -10.35
C ASP A 215 10.49 17.71 -10.21
N ASP A 216 9.65 18.00 -11.22
CA ASP A 216 8.25 17.53 -11.27
C ASP A 216 8.18 16.01 -11.33
N ARG A 217 9.06 15.39 -12.13
CA ARG A 217 9.16 13.93 -12.26
C ARG A 217 9.58 13.26 -10.96
N VAL A 218 10.53 13.84 -10.23
CA VAL A 218 10.98 13.34 -8.92
C VAL A 218 9.87 13.49 -7.89
N THR A 219 9.26 14.67 -7.80
CA THR A 219 8.16 14.95 -6.85
C THR A 219 6.99 13.99 -7.06
N THR A 220 6.61 13.74 -8.31
CA THR A 220 5.55 12.78 -8.65
C THR A 220 5.91 11.36 -8.21
N ALA A 221 7.16 10.92 -8.46
CA ALA A 221 7.61 9.60 -8.06
C ALA A 221 7.63 9.43 -6.53
N GLU A 222 8.09 10.45 -5.80
CA GLU A 222 8.09 10.45 -4.33
C GLU A 222 6.67 10.37 -3.76
N ASN A 223 5.73 11.14 -4.31
CA ASN A 223 4.33 11.11 -3.88
C ASN A 223 3.68 9.76 -4.13
N ASN A 224 3.92 9.16 -5.31
CA ASN A 224 3.42 7.83 -5.62
C ASN A 224 3.99 6.76 -4.68
N ALA A 225 5.29 6.84 -4.36
CA ALA A 225 5.93 5.93 -3.42
C ALA A 225 5.35 6.06 -2.00
N ARG A 226 5.16 7.31 -1.52
CA ARG A 226 4.51 7.58 -0.22
C ARG A 226 3.10 7.02 -0.17
N GLN A 227 2.28 7.30 -1.18
CA GLN A 227 0.90 6.81 -1.24
C GLN A 227 0.83 5.28 -1.25
N TYR A 228 1.73 4.61 -1.99
CA TYR A 228 1.84 3.16 -1.99
C TYR A 228 2.18 2.64 -0.59
N THR A 229 3.24 3.16 0.04
CA THR A 229 3.64 2.76 1.40
C THR A 229 2.55 3.00 2.43
N ASP A 230 1.87 4.15 2.40
CA ASP A 230 0.78 4.46 3.32
C ASP A 230 -0.40 3.50 3.16
N THR A 231 -0.73 3.13 1.91
CA THR A 231 -1.79 2.15 1.61
C THR A 231 -1.44 0.77 2.17
N GLU A 232 -0.22 0.29 1.93
CA GLU A 232 0.24 -1.01 2.42
C GLU A 232 0.32 -1.05 3.95
N ILE A 233 0.78 0.03 4.60
CA ILE A 233 0.78 0.15 6.07
C ILE A 233 -0.65 0.12 6.61
N SER A 234 -1.59 0.80 5.96
CA SER A 234 -3.00 0.79 6.36
C SER A 234 -3.61 -0.60 6.25
N HIS A 235 -3.34 -1.33 5.16
CA HIS A 235 -3.75 -2.71 4.98
C HIS A 235 -3.18 -3.62 6.06
N LEU A 236 -1.86 -3.57 6.28
CA LEU A 236 -1.19 -4.37 7.29
C LEU A 236 -1.73 -4.07 8.70
N SER A 237 -1.99 -2.80 9.02
CA SER A 237 -2.58 -2.42 10.30
C SER A 237 -3.98 -3.03 10.46
N SER A 238 -4.80 -3.03 9.41
CA SER A 238 -6.14 -3.63 9.44
C SER A 238 -6.08 -5.15 9.63
N GLU A 239 -5.22 -5.84 8.87
CA GLU A 239 -5.04 -7.29 8.99
C GLU A 239 -4.55 -7.67 10.40
N MET A 240 -3.62 -6.90 10.96
CA MET A 240 -3.10 -7.14 12.30
C MET A 240 -4.16 -6.92 13.38
N THR A 241 -4.97 -5.86 13.29
CA THR A 241 -6.11 -5.66 14.21
C THR A 241 -7.09 -6.83 14.12
N GLN A 242 -7.46 -7.26 12.91
CA GLN A 242 -8.38 -8.37 12.73
C GLN A 242 -7.82 -9.70 13.28
N TYR A 243 -6.53 -9.96 13.09
CA TYR A 243 -5.88 -11.14 13.66
C TYR A 243 -5.92 -11.15 15.18
N VAL A 244 -5.59 -10.01 15.81
CA VAL A 244 -5.61 -9.85 17.27
C VAL A 244 -7.03 -10.03 17.80
N ASP A 245 -8.03 -9.41 17.18
CA ASP A 245 -9.43 -9.52 17.59
C ASP A 245 -9.95 -10.96 17.49
N ASN A 246 -9.65 -11.66 16.39
CA ASN A 246 -10.04 -13.06 16.22
C ASN A 246 -9.36 -13.98 17.24
N SER A 247 -8.07 -13.74 17.53
CA SER A 247 -7.32 -14.51 18.52
C SER A 247 -7.87 -14.28 19.94
N ALA A 248 -8.18 -13.02 20.27
CA ALA A 248 -8.78 -12.63 21.54
C ALA A 248 -10.19 -13.24 21.70
N ASP A 249 -11.05 -13.15 20.69
CA ASP A 249 -12.40 -13.73 20.68
C ASP A 249 -12.34 -15.27 20.81
N GLY A 250 -11.46 -15.93 20.06
CA GLY A 250 -11.26 -17.38 20.14
C GLY A 250 -10.80 -17.84 21.53
N THR A 251 -9.91 -17.06 22.16
CA THR A 251 -9.44 -17.33 23.53
C THR A 251 -10.55 -17.11 24.55
N TYR A 252 -11.31 -16.01 24.42
CA TYR A 252 -12.43 -15.70 25.28
C TYR A 252 -13.52 -16.78 25.21
N LYS A 253 -13.91 -17.21 24.00
CA LYS A 253 -14.92 -18.27 23.79
C LYS A 253 -14.49 -19.59 24.43
N LYS A 254 -13.25 -20.03 24.20
CA LYS A 254 -12.70 -21.26 24.83
C LYS A 254 -12.73 -21.19 26.35
N SER A 255 -12.36 -20.05 26.92
CA SER A 255 -12.40 -19.81 28.37
C SER A 255 -13.84 -19.87 28.90
N ALA A 256 -14.76 -19.15 28.25
CA ALA A 256 -16.17 -19.12 28.62
C ALA A 256 -16.82 -20.52 28.53
N ASP A 257 -16.50 -21.29 27.49
CA ASP A 257 -17.01 -22.66 27.31
C ASP A 257 -16.42 -23.63 28.34
N TYR A 258 -15.13 -23.50 28.66
CA TYR A 258 -14.51 -24.27 29.72
C TYR A 258 -15.18 -24.01 31.08
N THR A 259 -15.38 -22.72 31.45
CA THR A 259 -16.07 -22.35 32.68
C THR A 259 -17.51 -22.86 32.70
N ARG A 260 -18.26 -22.68 31.61
CA ARG A 260 -19.64 -23.18 31.49
C ARG A 260 -19.71 -24.69 31.66
N THR A 261 -18.82 -25.43 31.01
CA THR A 261 -18.76 -26.90 31.08
C THR A 261 -18.46 -27.36 32.51
N THR A 262 -17.42 -26.78 33.13
CA THR A 262 -17.02 -27.13 34.50
C THR A 262 -18.13 -26.86 35.52
N VAL A 263 -18.83 -25.72 35.38
CA VAL A 263 -19.97 -25.38 36.27
C VAL A 263 -21.14 -26.33 36.04
N GLN A 264 -21.47 -26.68 34.79
CA GLN A 264 -22.52 -27.63 34.49
C GLN A 264 -22.21 -29.03 35.03
N GLU A 265 -20.98 -29.51 34.86
CA GLU A 265 -20.52 -30.79 35.41
C GLU A 265 -20.58 -30.81 36.94
N SER A 266 -20.08 -29.75 37.58
CA SER A 266 -20.15 -29.59 39.04
C SER A 266 -21.60 -29.58 39.54
N SER A 267 -22.49 -28.84 38.87
CA SER A 267 -23.91 -28.79 39.18
C SER A 267 -24.58 -30.17 39.01
N ALA A 268 -24.26 -30.91 37.95
CA ALA A 268 -24.77 -32.26 37.72
C ALA A 268 -24.29 -33.27 38.78
N GLN A 269 -23.03 -33.19 39.20
CA GLN A 269 -22.50 -34.01 40.29
C GLN A 269 -23.17 -33.68 41.62
N ASN A 270 -23.38 -32.39 41.92
CA ASN A 270 -24.10 -31.96 43.11
C ASN A 270 -25.54 -32.49 43.11
N MET A 271 -26.26 -32.41 41.99
CA MET A 271 -27.60 -33.00 41.87
C MET A 271 -27.59 -34.51 42.12
N LYS A 272 -26.67 -35.27 41.50
CA LYS A 272 -26.53 -36.72 41.74
C LYS A 272 -26.25 -37.04 43.20
N TYR A 273 -25.36 -36.29 43.84
CA TYR A 273 -25.05 -36.45 45.26
C TYR A 273 -26.27 -36.18 46.12
N THR A 274 -26.97 -35.06 45.88
CA THR A 274 -28.20 -34.70 46.61
C THR A 274 -29.31 -35.74 46.40
N ASP A 275 -29.52 -36.23 45.18
CA ASP A 275 -30.51 -37.26 44.87
C ASP A 275 -30.17 -38.59 45.57
N ALA A 276 -28.91 -39.01 45.52
CA ALA A 276 -28.46 -40.25 46.16
C ALA A 276 -28.59 -40.19 47.69
N VAL A 277 -28.22 -39.05 48.30
CA VAL A 277 -28.43 -38.84 49.74
C VAL A 277 -29.92 -38.80 50.06
N SER A 278 -30.72 -38.10 49.27
CA SER A 278 -32.18 -38.03 49.46
C SER A 278 -32.84 -39.41 49.36
N ALA A 279 -32.44 -40.23 48.39
CA ALA A 279 -32.92 -41.60 48.23
C ALA A 279 -32.52 -42.47 49.42
N LYS A 280 -31.28 -42.38 49.90
CA LYS A 280 -30.82 -43.11 51.08
C LYS A 280 -31.55 -42.68 52.35
N THR A 281 -31.78 -41.38 52.53
CA THR A 281 -32.58 -40.86 53.64
C THR A 281 -34.01 -41.39 53.59
N LEU A 282 -34.63 -41.44 52.40
CA LEU A 282 -35.97 -42.00 52.22
C LEU A 282 -36.00 -43.51 52.53
N GLU A 283 -35.02 -44.28 52.05
CA GLU A 283 -34.89 -45.72 52.35
C GLU A 283 -34.73 -45.98 53.85
N GLN A 284 -33.87 -45.21 54.53
CA GLN A 284 -33.68 -45.30 55.98
C GLN A 284 -34.97 -44.97 56.74
N ALA A 285 -35.70 -43.93 56.31
CA ALA A 285 -36.98 -43.56 56.91
C ALA A 285 -38.05 -44.64 56.72
N ASN A 286 -38.16 -45.22 55.52
CA ASN A 286 -39.07 -46.33 55.24
C ASN A 286 -38.71 -47.56 56.07
N THR A 287 -37.43 -47.97 56.09
CA THR A 287 -36.96 -49.10 56.89
C THR A 287 -37.27 -48.92 58.38
N TRP A 288 -37.07 -47.72 58.92
CA TRP A 288 -37.43 -47.40 60.30
C TRP A 288 -38.94 -47.49 60.52
N THR A 289 -39.73 -46.93 59.60
CA THR A 289 -41.19 -46.95 59.69
C THR A 289 -41.73 -48.38 59.61
N ASP A 290 -41.25 -49.18 58.68
CA ASP A 290 -41.62 -50.59 58.49
C ASP A 290 -41.23 -51.42 59.71
N LYS A 291 -40.04 -51.19 60.27
CA LYS A 291 -39.61 -51.84 61.51
C LYS A 291 -40.56 -51.52 62.66
N ARG A 292 -40.88 -50.24 62.88
CA ARG A 292 -41.81 -49.82 63.95
C ARG A 292 -43.22 -50.37 63.73
N PHE A 293 -43.69 -50.40 62.48
CA PHE A 293 -44.98 -50.97 62.14
C PHE A 293 -45.02 -52.48 62.39
N SER A 294 -43.98 -53.21 61.97
CA SER A 294 -43.83 -54.65 62.20
C SER A 294 -43.77 -54.99 63.70
N GLU A 295 -43.00 -54.21 64.49
CA GLU A 295 -42.99 -54.34 65.96
C GLU A 295 -44.38 -54.15 66.57
N SER A 296 -45.15 -53.18 66.06
CA SER A 296 -46.53 -52.95 66.50
C SER A 296 -47.46 -54.11 66.14
N VAL A 297 -47.37 -54.63 64.91
CA VAL A 297 -48.18 -55.79 64.47
C VAL A 297 -47.85 -57.03 65.29
N ALA A 298 -46.57 -57.34 65.50
CA ALA A 298 -46.14 -58.49 66.31
C ALA A 298 -46.61 -58.39 67.77
N TRP A 299 -46.63 -57.18 68.33
CA TRP A 299 -47.22 -56.94 69.65
C TRP A 299 -48.72 -57.22 69.65
N THR A 300 -49.45 -56.72 68.65
CA THR A 300 -50.89 -56.97 68.48
C THR A 300 -51.18 -58.47 68.32
N ASP A 301 -50.41 -59.21 67.52
CA ASP A 301 -50.54 -60.66 67.36
C ASP A 301 -50.35 -61.40 68.69
N THR A 302 -49.39 -60.96 69.51
CA THR A 302 -49.19 -61.52 70.85
C THR A 302 -50.41 -61.29 71.73
N GLN A 303 -51.05 -60.11 71.65
CA GLN A 303 -52.29 -59.84 72.38
C GLN A 303 -53.45 -60.70 71.86
N ILE A 304 -53.59 -60.87 70.54
CA ILE A 304 -54.62 -61.72 69.93
C ILE A 304 -54.42 -63.17 70.35
N ASN A 305 -53.20 -63.70 70.33
CA ASN A 305 -52.91 -65.06 70.78
C ASN A 305 -53.25 -65.28 72.26
N ASN A 306 -53.00 -64.29 73.11
CA ASN A 306 -53.44 -64.33 74.50
C ASN A 306 -54.96 -64.36 74.63
N VAL A 307 -55.68 -63.64 73.77
CA VAL A 307 -57.14 -63.68 73.71
C VAL A 307 -57.62 -65.05 73.21
N ASN A 308 -57.06 -65.59 72.12
CA ASN A 308 -57.39 -66.92 71.61
C ASN A 308 -57.20 -68.00 72.68
N ASN A 309 -56.05 -68.02 73.37
CA ASN A 309 -55.81 -68.94 74.49
C ASN A 309 -56.83 -68.78 75.64
N ARG A 310 -57.32 -67.56 75.89
CA ARG A 310 -58.39 -67.33 76.88
C ARG A 310 -59.74 -67.84 76.37
N VAL A 311 -60.03 -67.67 75.09
CA VAL A 311 -61.24 -68.17 74.43
C VAL A 311 -61.24 -69.70 74.42
N ASP A 312 -60.14 -70.35 74.03
CA ASP A 312 -60.01 -71.81 74.05
C ASP A 312 -60.17 -72.39 75.47
N ARG A 313 -59.60 -71.73 76.48
CA ARG A 313 -59.83 -72.10 77.88
C ARG A 313 -61.29 -71.91 78.32
N LEU A 314 -61.99 -70.92 77.76
CA LEU A 314 -63.41 -70.72 78.02
C LEU A 314 -64.23 -71.83 77.34
N ASP A 315 -63.91 -72.17 76.11
CA ASP A 315 -64.55 -73.21 75.30
C ASP A 315 -64.47 -74.58 76.01
N ASN A 316 -63.26 -74.99 76.42
CA ASN A 316 -63.07 -76.21 77.20
C ASN A 316 -63.88 -76.23 78.51
N LYS A 317 -63.96 -75.08 79.21
CA LYS A 317 -64.75 -74.98 80.45
C LYS A 317 -66.26 -75.06 80.20
N ILE A 318 -66.71 -74.55 79.05
CA ILE A 318 -68.11 -74.65 78.62
C ILE A 318 -68.44 -76.12 78.32
N ASP A 319 -67.57 -76.83 77.59
CA ASP A 319 -67.75 -78.25 77.28
C ASP A 319 -67.74 -79.13 78.54
N ASP A 320 -66.80 -78.90 79.47
CA ASP A 320 -66.77 -79.59 80.77
C ASP A 320 -68.06 -79.34 81.56
N ASN A 321 -68.54 -78.09 81.58
CA ASN A 321 -69.79 -77.76 82.26
C ASN A 321 -71.00 -78.40 81.59
N ARG A 322 -71.02 -78.48 80.25
CA ARG A 322 -72.06 -79.18 79.50
C ARG A 322 -72.08 -80.65 79.89
N GLN A 323 -70.93 -81.34 79.85
CA GLN A 323 -70.83 -82.75 80.21
C GLN A 323 -71.27 -82.99 81.68
N ARG A 324 -70.80 -82.18 82.63
CA ARG A 324 -71.23 -82.28 84.04
C ARG A 324 -72.72 -82.03 84.22
N ALA A 325 -73.30 -81.06 83.51
CA ALA A 325 -74.73 -80.81 83.55
C ALA A 325 -75.52 -81.98 82.95
N SER A 326 -75.10 -82.51 81.79
CA SER A 326 -75.74 -83.66 81.14
C SER A 326 -75.67 -84.92 82.01
N ALA A 327 -74.53 -85.18 82.65
CA ALA A 327 -74.34 -86.28 83.60
C ALA A 327 -75.19 -86.11 84.86
N GLY A 328 -75.29 -84.89 85.40
CA GLY A 328 -76.18 -84.57 86.51
C GLY A 328 -77.67 -84.75 86.18
N ILE A 329 -78.10 -84.37 84.97
CA ILE A 329 -79.46 -84.59 84.46
C ILE A 329 -79.72 -86.08 84.28
N ALA A 330 -78.78 -86.84 83.72
CA ALA A 330 -78.87 -88.31 83.67
C ALA A 330 -79.01 -88.87 85.10
N GLY A 331 -78.28 -88.34 86.08
CA GLY A 331 -78.41 -88.70 87.50
C GLY A 331 -79.82 -88.48 88.04
N ALA A 332 -80.38 -87.29 87.80
CA ALA A 332 -81.76 -86.96 88.20
C ALA A 332 -82.80 -87.85 87.50
N MET A 333 -82.63 -88.13 86.20
CA MET A 333 -83.50 -89.03 85.46
C MET A 333 -83.43 -90.46 85.99
N ALA A 334 -82.22 -90.98 86.26
CA ALA A 334 -82.03 -92.30 86.85
C ALA A 334 -82.74 -92.40 88.22
N MET A 335 -82.66 -91.38 89.07
CA MET A 335 -83.40 -91.32 90.33
C MET A 335 -84.94 -91.30 90.14
N SER A 336 -85.44 -90.67 89.08
CA SER A 336 -86.88 -90.59 88.80
C SER A 336 -87.48 -91.93 88.36
N THR A 337 -86.69 -92.78 87.71
CA THR A 337 -87.12 -94.10 87.22
C THR A 337 -87.16 -95.19 88.29
N ILE A 338 -86.66 -94.93 89.51
CA ILE A 338 -86.67 -95.91 90.60
C ILE A 338 -88.13 -96.19 91.02
N PRO A 339 -88.68 -97.40 90.77
CA PRO A 339 -90.10 -97.68 90.97
C PRO A 339 -90.49 -97.60 92.45
N GLN A 340 -91.61 -96.94 92.73
CA GLN A 340 -92.19 -96.88 94.07
C GLN A 340 -93.26 -97.98 94.18
N ASN A 341 -92.96 -99.08 94.89
CA ASN A 341 -93.94 -100.11 95.20
C ASN A 341 -94.45 -99.93 96.65
N LEU A 342 -95.75 -99.68 96.83
CA LEU A 342 -96.35 -99.31 98.11
C LEU A 342 -96.87 -100.49 98.95
N SER A 343 -96.61 -101.71 98.47
CA SER A 343 -97.10 -102.96 99.09
C SER A 343 -96.22 -103.46 100.24
N TYR A 344 -94.99 -102.95 100.35
CA TYR A 344 -94.01 -103.35 101.36
C TYR A 344 -93.54 -102.13 102.17
N ASP A 345 -93.19 -102.34 103.45
CA ASP A 345 -92.77 -101.27 104.35
C ASP A 345 -91.42 -100.63 103.94
N PHE A 346 -90.57 -101.41 103.25
CA PHE A 346 -89.33 -100.94 102.64
C PHE A 346 -89.24 -101.45 101.20
N THR A 347 -88.92 -100.55 100.27
CA THR A 347 -88.65 -100.89 98.87
C THR A 347 -87.31 -100.32 98.46
N PHE A 348 -86.45 -101.14 97.87
CA PHE A 348 -85.21 -100.69 97.25
C PHE A 348 -85.36 -100.81 95.73
N GLY A 349 -84.88 -99.81 95.00
CA GLY A 349 -84.82 -99.87 93.56
C GLY A 349 -83.55 -99.22 93.04
N MET A 350 -83.22 -99.56 91.80
CA MET A 350 -82.15 -98.94 91.05
C MET A 350 -82.69 -98.44 89.72
N GLY A 351 -82.13 -97.35 89.23
CA GLY A 351 -82.46 -96.76 87.95
C GLY A 351 -81.18 -96.43 87.20
N VAL A 352 -81.24 -96.52 85.88
CA VAL A 352 -80.17 -96.07 84.98
C VAL A 352 -80.79 -95.13 83.96
N ALA A 353 -80.06 -94.09 83.59
CA ALA A 353 -80.51 -93.18 82.55
C ALA A 353 -79.34 -92.70 81.70
N ASN A 354 -79.67 -92.33 80.46
CA ASN A 354 -78.75 -91.76 79.49
C ASN A 354 -79.31 -90.40 79.04
N PHE A 355 -78.45 -89.39 78.98
CA PHE A 355 -78.79 -88.05 78.50
C PHE A 355 -77.58 -87.40 77.84
N ASP A 356 -77.73 -86.95 76.60
CA ASP A 356 -76.69 -86.23 75.85
C ASP A 356 -75.31 -86.92 75.94
N SER A 357 -75.28 -88.23 75.66
CA SER A 357 -74.12 -89.14 75.75
C SER A 357 -73.55 -89.42 77.15
N GLU A 358 -74.05 -88.79 78.20
CA GLU A 358 -73.70 -89.09 79.58
C GLU A 358 -74.64 -90.12 80.20
N GLN A 359 -74.14 -90.89 81.15
CA GLN A 359 -74.89 -91.95 81.81
C GLN A 359 -74.83 -91.78 83.32
N ALA A 360 -75.90 -92.15 83.99
CA ALA A 360 -75.89 -92.20 85.44
C ALA A 360 -76.67 -93.39 85.94
N MET A 361 -76.22 -93.91 87.07
CA MET A 361 -76.89 -94.95 87.83
C MET A 361 -77.35 -94.37 89.16
N SER A 362 -78.55 -94.74 89.58
CA SER A 362 -79.11 -94.34 90.85
C SER A 362 -79.60 -95.55 91.63
N ALA A 363 -79.49 -95.47 92.94
CA ALA A 363 -80.03 -96.44 93.87
C ALA A 363 -80.82 -95.69 94.94
N GLY A 364 -81.95 -96.24 95.36
CA GLY A 364 -82.80 -95.54 96.30
C GLY A 364 -83.73 -96.48 97.05
N GLY A 365 -83.97 -96.12 98.30
CA GLY A 365 -84.92 -96.77 99.17
C GLY A 365 -86.14 -95.89 99.41
N TYR A 366 -87.32 -96.50 99.43
CA TYR A 366 -88.55 -95.92 99.94
C TYR A 366 -88.91 -96.62 101.24
N TYR A 367 -89.29 -95.86 102.26
CA TYR A 367 -89.73 -96.36 103.55
C TYR A 367 -91.11 -95.81 103.88
N LYS A 368 -92.06 -96.70 104.12
CA LYS A 368 -93.46 -96.37 104.42
C LYS A 368 -93.62 -96.17 105.93
N VAL A 369 -93.66 -94.92 106.35
CA VAL A 369 -93.75 -94.58 107.78
C VAL A 369 -95.17 -94.79 108.31
N SER A 370 -96.19 -94.55 107.47
CA SER A 370 -97.60 -94.80 107.78
C SER A 370 -98.39 -95.04 106.49
N PRO A 371 -99.68 -95.46 106.53
CA PRO A 371 -100.48 -95.70 105.32
C PRO A 371 -100.55 -94.52 104.34
N HIS A 372 -100.34 -93.29 104.82
CA HIS A 372 -100.45 -92.05 104.05
C HIS A 372 -99.10 -91.32 103.85
N VAL A 373 -97.99 -91.80 104.43
CA VAL A 373 -96.69 -91.10 104.41
C VAL A 373 -95.58 -92.05 103.95
N VAL A 374 -94.87 -91.69 102.88
CA VAL A 374 -93.69 -92.39 102.40
C VAL A 374 -92.51 -91.43 102.33
N VAL A 375 -91.36 -91.86 102.80
CA VAL A 375 -90.09 -91.13 102.67
C VAL A 375 -89.18 -91.89 101.71
N SER A 376 -88.45 -91.17 100.87
CA SER A 376 -87.48 -91.74 99.94
C SER A 376 -86.09 -91.14 100.18
N LEU A 377 -85.07 -91.99 100.10
CA LEU A 377 -83.68 -91.59 100.01
C LEU A 377 -83.10 -92.21 98.74
N LYS A 378 -82.55 -91.37 97.86
CA LYS A 378 -81.99 -91.76 96.58
C LYS A 378 -80.59 -91.21 96.46
N THR A 379 -79.70 -91.97 95.86
CA THR A 379 -78.35 -91.58 95.51
C THR A 379 -78.13 -91.84 94.03
N SER A 380 -77.33 -91.01 93.38
CA SER A 380 -76.95 -91.17 91.98
C SER A 380 -75.44 -91.05 91.87
N TYR A 381 -74.88 -91.74 90.90
CA TYR A 381 -73.49 -91.63 90.50
C TYR A 381 -73.44 -91.56 88.98
N ASP A 382 -72.79 -90.55 88.44
CA ASP A 382 -72.74 -90.27 87.00
C ASP A 382 -71.36 -90.48 86.38
N THR A 383 -71.31 -90.55 85.05
CA THR A 383 -70.09 -90.76 84.25
C THR A 383 -69.05 -89.64 84.43
N GLN A 384 -69.46 -88.45 84.88
CA GLN A 384 -68.57 -87.33 85.24
C GLN A 384 -68.12 -87.37 86.72
N HIS A 385 -68.34 -88.51 87.37
CA HIS A 385 -67.89 -88.85 88.72
C HIS A 385 -68.55 -88.01 89.82
N ASN A 386 -69.68 -87.35 89.51
CA ASN A 386 -70.44 -86.64 90.52
C ASN A 386 -71.39 -87.59 91.22
N THR A 387 -71.63 -87.32 92.50
CA THR A 387 -72.60 -88.05 93.31
C THR A 387 -73.75 -87.13 93.66
N GLY A 388 -74.97 -87.50 93.29
CA GLY A 388 -76.18 -86.81 93.69
C GLY A 388 -76.83 -87.53 94.87
N ILE A 389 -77.44 -86.78 95.78
CA ILE A 389 -78.30 -87.33 96.83
C ILE A 389 -79.61 -86.56 96.78
N ALA A 390 -80.73 -87.27 96.74
CA ALA A 390 -82.06 -86.70 96.81
C ALA A 390 -82.86 -87.40 97.90
N THR A 391 -83.59 -86.61 98.68
CA THR A 391 -84.60 -87.12 99.60
C THR A 391 -85.95 -86.57 99.18
N GLY A 392 -86.99 -87.33 99.45
CA GLY A 392 -88.35 -86.96 99.08
C GLY A 392 -89.32 -87.49 100.11
N MET A 393 -90.47 -86.85 100.21
CA MET A 393 -91.59 -87.34 101.00
C MET A 393 -92.85 -87.21 100.18
N SER A 394 -93.72 -88.21 100.22
CA SER A 394 -95.03 -88.18 99.58
C SER A 394 -96.11 -88.41 100.62
N LEU A 395 -97.13 -87.57 100.59
CA LEU A 395 -98.32 -87.65 101.42
C LEU A 395 -99.51 -87.97 100.50
N GLY A 396 -100.16 -89.11 100.70
CA GLY A 396 -101.37 -89.50 99.98
C GLY A 396 -102.59 -89.30 100.86
N TRP A 397 -103.70 -88.83 100.30
CA TRP A 397 -104.98 -88.64 100.99
C TRP A 397 -106.10 -89.41 100.30
#